data_AF-A0A6M5IUN6-F1
#
_entry.id   AF-A0A6M5IUN6-F1
#
_cell.length_a   1.000
_cell.length_b   1.000
_cell.length_c   1.000
_cell.angle_alpha   90.00
_cell.angle_beta   90.00
_cell.angle_gamma   90.00
#
_symmetry.space_group_name_H-M   'P 1'
#
loop_
_entity.id
_entity.type
_entity.pdbx_description
1 polymer ?
#
loop_
_entity_poly.entity_id
_entity_poly.type
_entity_poly.pdbx_seq_one_letter_code
_entity_poly.pdbx_strand_id
1 'polypeptide(L)'
;MHQSNAIENSTLTLEDTERILAGGVPTTARDLREIVEASNLARVTDDLLNSTEPLSVDLLLRWHRELLTGIRDDAAGRFRRGDEWVRVGSHLGANPAFVAGLIDEALERFRVGHLMG
;
A
#
# COMPACT_ATOMS: atom_id res chain seq x y z
N MET A 1 10.85 -1.42 7.65
CA MET A 1 9.56 -0.82 8.08
C MET A 1 9.60 0.71 8.26
N HIS A 2 10.75 1.39 8.22
CA HIS A 2 10.81 2.82 8.57
C HIS A 2 10.61 3.85 7.44
N GLN A 3 10.38 3.45 6.18
CA GLN A 3 10.31 4.40 5.05
C GLN A 3 9.33 3.92 3.98
N SER A 4 8.05 3.74 4.32
CA SER A 4 7.00 3.74 3.30
C SER A 4 6.12 4.95 3.60
N ASN A 5 5.77 5.72 2.58
CA ASN A 5 5.22 7.08 2.64
C ASN A 5 3.82 7.20 3.31
N ALA A 6 3.50 6.36 4.31
CA ALA A 6 2.37 6.47 5.21
C ALA A 6 2.66 5.78 6.58
N ILE A 7 3.81 6.09 7.19
CA ILE A 7 3.84 6.53 8.60
C ILE A 7 3.70 8.07 8.60
N GLU A 8 2.93 8.64 7.66
CA GLU A 8 3.00 10.07 7.31
C GLU A 8 2.51 11.00 8.43
N ASN A 9 1.92 10.45 9.51
CA ASN A 9 1.66 11.12 10.79
C ASN A 9 1.42 10.14 11.96
N SER A 10 1.97 8.92 11.93
CA SER A 10 1.66 7.94 13.00
C SER A 10 2.32 8.32 14.34
N THR A 11 1.57 8.16 15.42
CA THR A 11 1.97 8.37 16.80
C THR A 11 2.43 7.07 17.50
N LEU A 12 2.42 5.94 16.79
CA LEU A 12 2.86 4.65 17.31
C LEU A 12 4.37 4.65 17.63
N THR A 13 4.72 4.17 18.82
CA THR A 13 6.11 3.89 19.17
C THR A 13 6.58 2.59 18.52
N LEU A 14 7.90 2.37 18.50
CA LEU A 14 8.46 1.09 18.05
C LEU A 14 7.91 -0.08 18.89
N GLU A 15 7.85 0.08 20.22
CA GLU A 15 7.31 -0.94 21.13
C GLU A 15 5.83 -1.23 20.84
N ASP A 16 5.01 -0.19 20.63
CA ASP A 16 3.60 -0.37 20.29
C ASP A 16 3.45 -1.11 18.95
N THR A 17 4.29 -0.77 17.97
CA THR A 17 4.32 -1.44 16.67
C THR A 17 4.65 -2.92 16.84
N GLU A 18 5.75 -3.26 17.50
CA GLU A 18 6.17 -4.65 17.74
C GLU A 18 5.08 -5.47 18.46
N ARG A 19 4.39 -4.86 19.43
CA ARG A 19 3.28 -5.51 20.14
C ARG A 19 2.09 -5.79 19.23
N ILE A 20 1.67 -4.83 18.41
CA ILE A 20 0.58 -5.02 17.44
C ILE A 20 0.92 -6.16 16.49
N LEU A 21 2.17 -6.19 15.99
CA LEU A 21 2.64 -7.25 15.08
C LEU A 21 2.65 -8.64 15.73
N ALA A 22 2.89 -8.70 17.04
CA ALA A 22 2.80 -9.94 17.81
C ALA A 22 1.35 -10.33 18.18
N GLY A 23 0.33 -9.62 17.69
CA GLY A 23 -1.08 -9.84 18.02
C GLY A 23 -1.50 -9.29 19.40
N GLY A 24 -0.66 -8.46 19.99
CA GLY A 24 -0.89 -7.80 21.27
C GLY A 24 -1.57 -6.44 21.15
N VAL A 25 -1.84 -5.84 22.32
CA VAL A 25 -2.46 -4.50 22.43
C VAL A 25 -1.35 -3.46 22.67
N PRO A 26 -1.42 -2.25 22.10
CA PRO A 26 -0.49 -1.16 22.41
C PRO A 26 -0.43 -0.85 23.90
N THR A 27 0.68 -0.25 24.33
CA THR A 27 0.93 0.13 25.74
C THR A 27 0.05 1.29 26.22
N THR A 28 -0.42 2.12 25.29
CA THR A 28 -1.25 3.31 25.56
C THR A 28 -2.47 3.30 24.64
N ALA A 29 -3.51 4.05 24.98
CA ALA A 29 -4.62 4.29 24.04
C ALA A 29 -4.07 4.92 22.75
N ARG A 30 -4.35 4.28 21.62
CA ARG A 30 -4.00 4.72 20.25
C ARG A 30 -5.28 4.76 19.43
N ASP A 31 -5.26 5.52 18.33
CA ASP A 31 -6.36 5.48 17.39
C ASP A 31 -6.47 4.07 16.81
N LEU A 32 -7.68 3.49 16.84
CA LEU A 32 -7.95 2.19 16.20
C LEU A 32 -7.52 2.19 14.74
N ARG A 33 -7.65 3.34 14.06
CA ARG A 33 -7.21 3.52 12.69
C ARG A 33 -5.71 3.25 12.52
N GLU A 34 -4.86 3.76 13.41
CA GLU A 34 -3.40 3.56 13.33
C GLU A 34 -3.02 2.08 13.56
N ILE A 35 -3.75 1.40 14.44
CA ILE A 35 -3.56 -0.03 14.69
C ILE A 35 -3.89 -0.84 13.43
N VAL A 36 -5.01 -0.50 12.76
CA VAL A 36 -5.41 -1.13 11.49
C VAL A 36 -4.39 -0.84 10.39
N GLU A 37 -3.92 0.40 10.26
CA GLU A 37 -2.87 0.79 9.30
C GLU A 37 -1.57 0.00 9.50
N ALA A 38 -1.07 -0.08 10.73
CA ALA A 38 0.15 -0.83 11.05
C ALA A 38 -0.01 -2.34 10.80
N SER A 39 -1.14 -2.91 11.19
CA SER A 39 -1.45 -4.34 10.98
C SER A 39 -1.52 -4.69 9.50
N ASN A 40 -2.22 -3.87 8.71
CA ASN A 40 -2.35 -4.08 7.27
C ASN A 40 -1.00 -3.98 6.55
N LEU A 41 -0.20 -2.95 6.88
CA LEU A 41 1.11 -2.77 6.28
C LEU A 41 2.04 -3.96 6.54
N ALA A 42 2.03 -4.50 7.76
CA ALA A 42 2.87 -5.64 8.09
C ALA A 42 2.47 -6.91 7.35
N ARG A 43 1.17 -7.18 7.24
CA ARG A 43 0.67 -8.32 6.46
C ARG A 43 1.04 -8.22 4.97
N VAL A 44 0.86 -7.04 4.37
CA VAL A 44 1.27 -6.80 2.97
C VAL A 44 2.79 -6.92 2.80
N THR A 45 3.57 -6.44 3.76
CA THR A 45 5.04 -6.55 3.72
C THR A 45 5.49 -8.01 3.82
N ASP A 46 4.88 -8.79 4.71
CA ASP A 46 5.16 -10.22 4.85
C ASP A 46 4.82 -10.99 3.57
N ASP A 47 3.63 -10.75 2.99
CA ASP A 47 3.26 -11.37 1.72
C ASP A 47 4.21 -10.95 0.58
N LEU A 48 4.59 -9.68 0.50
CA LEU A 48 5.53 -9.18 -0.51
C LEU A 48 6.91 -9.82 -0.40
N LEU A 49 7.42 -10.05 0.82
CA LEU A 49 8.74 -10.67 1.04
C LEU A 49 8.74 -12.18 0.78
N ASN A 50 7.60 -12.84 0.97
CA ASN A 50 7.47 -14.29 0.85
C ASN A 50 6.81 -14.75 -0.47
N SER A 51 6.20 -13.85 -1.23
CA SER A 51 5.53 -14.18 -2.49
C SER A 51 6.53 -14.56 -3.58
N THR A 52 6.22 -15.66 -4.27
CA THR A 52 6.91 -16.10 -5.49
C THR A 52 6.08 -15.83 -6.75
N GLU A 53 4.92 -15.19 -6.60
CA GLU A 53 4.03 -14.84 -7.70
C GLU A 53 4.65 -13.72 -8.55
N PRO A 54 4.68 -13.85 -9.90
CA PRO A 54 5.15 -12.78 -10.76
C PRO A 54 4.35 -11.50 -10.57
N LEU A 55 5.02 -10.34 -10.62
CA LEU A 55 4.36 -9.05 -10.47
C LEU A 55 3.32 -8.82 -11.59
N SER A 56 2.08 -8.63 -11.16
CA SER A 56 0.90 -8.44 -12.00
C SER A 56 0.02 -7.31 -11.45
N VAL A 57 -0.90 -6.80 -12.29
CA VAL A 57 -1.91 -5.84 -11.83
C VAL A 57 -2.78 -6.44 -10.74
N ASP A 58 -3.18 -7.71 -10.89
CA ASP A 58 -4.03 -8.38 -9.91
C ASP A 58 -3.33 -8.52 -8.56
N LEU A 59 -2.04 -8.87 -8.54
CA LEU A 59 -1.22 -8.91 -7.32
C LEU A 59 -1.11 -7.52 -6.68
N LEU A 60 -0.83 -6.49 -7.49
CA LEU A 60 -0.75 -5.11 -7.01
C LEU A 60 -2.08 -4.63 -6.41
N LEU A 61 -3.20 -4.89 -7.08
CA LEU A 61 -4.53 -4.52 -6.58
C LEU A 61 -4.93 -5.35 -5.37
N ARG A 62 -4.46 -6.59 -5.23
CA ARG A 62 -4.64 -7.40 -4.02
C ARG A 62 -3.93 -6.77 -2.83
N TRP A 63 -2.64 -6.47 -2.94
CA TRP A 63 -1.90 -5.76 -1.90
C TRP A 63 -2.52 -4.40 -1.57
N HIS A 64 -2.97 -3.65 -2.58
CA HIS A 64 -3.68 -2.38 -2.37
C HIS A 64 -5.00 -2.55 -1.61
N ARG A 65 -5.76 -3.63 -1.89
CA ARG A 65 -6.96 -3.96 -1.12
C ARG A 65 -6.60 -4.23 0.32
N GLU A 66 -5.65 -5.13 0.54
CA GLU A 66 -5.20 -5.53 1.87
C GLU A 66 -4.69 -4.38 2.71
N LEU A 67 -3.97 -3.45 2.08
CA LEU A 67 -3.45 -2.26 2.73
C LEU A 67 -4.57 -1.32 3.20
N LEU A 68 -5.66 -1.18 2.42
CA LEU A 68 -6.72 -0.21 2.66
C LEU A 68 -7.97 -0.77 3.37
N THR A 69 -8.09 -2.10 3.50
CA THR A 69 -9.24 -2.72 4.17
C THR A 69 -9.40 -2.18 5.60
N GLY A 70 -10.59 -1.73 5.95
CA GLY A 70 -10.89 -1.13 7.26
C GLY A 70 -10.40 0.31 7.44
N ILE A 71 -9.76 0.91 6.42
CA ILE A 71 -9.29 2.30 6.41
C ILE A 71 -10.04 3.11 5.36
N ARG A 72 -10.15 2.56 4.14
CA ARG A 72 -10.83 3.17 2.98
C ARG A 72 -11.36 2.11 2.02
N ASP A 73 -12.37 1.37 2.46
CA ASP A 73 -12.94 0.23 1.72
C ASP A 73 -13.51 0.60 0.35
N ASP A 74 -13.99 1.84 0.17
CA ASP A 74 -14.52 2.35 -1.11
C ASP A 74 -13.45 2.48 -2.20
N ALA A 75 -12.18 2.59 -1.81
CA ALA A 75 -11.03 2.69 -2.69
C ALA A 75 -10.19 1.39 -2.74
N ALA A 76 -10.40 0.47 -1.81
CA ALA A 76 -9.60 -0.74 -1.66
C ALA A 76 -9.62 -1.62 -2.92
N GLY A 77 -8.42 -1.94 -3.42
CA GLY A 77 -8.23 -2.88 -4.53
C GLY A 77 -8.74 -2.43 -5.90
N ARG A 78 -8.74 -1.13 -6.18
CA ARG A 78 -9.01 -0.59 -7.52
C ARG A 78 -8.13 0.61 -7.82
N PHE A 79 -7.95 0.90 -9.10
CA PHE A 79 -7.40 2.19 -9.51
C PHE A 79 -8.39 3.33 -9.23
N ARG A 80 -7.81 4.53 -9.13
CA ARG A 80 -8.58 5.77 -9.08
C ARG A 80 -9.35 6.01 -10.38
N ARG A 81 -10.54 6.59 -10.28
CA ARG A 81 -11.49 6.77 -11.39
C ARG A 81 -12.22 8.12 -11.29
N GLY A 82 -12.83 8.55 -12.40
CA GLY A 82 -13.63 9.78 -12.41
C GLY A 82 -12.83 11.01 -12.02
N ASP A 83 -13.25 11.68 -10.96
CA ASP A 83 -12.67 12.91 -10.40
C ASP A 83 -11.67 12.67 -9.25
N GLU A 84 -11.24 11.43 -9.03
CA GLU A 84 -10.23 11.06 -8.03
C GLU A 84 -8.81 11.48 -8.47
N TRP A 85 -8.56 12.80 -8.50
CA TRP A 85 -7.27 13.40 -8.85
C TRP A 85 -6.31 13.44 -7.65
N VAL A 86 -5.00 13.28 -7.93
CA VAL A 86 -3.94 13.36 -6.91
C VAL A 86 -2.99 14.50 -7.26
N ARG A 87 -2.71 15.38 -6.27
CA ARG A 87 -1.76 16.49 -6.39
C ARG A 87 -0.80 16.48 -5.22
N VAL A 88 0.49 16.60 -5.49
CA VAL A 88 1.55 16.70 -4.48
C VAL A 88 2.37 17.95 -4.79
N GLY A 89 2.22 18.99 -3.96
CA GLY A 89 2.78 20.30 -4.25
C GLY A 89 2.30 20.84 -5.61
N SER A 90 3.23 21.16 -6.51
CA SER A 90 2.92 21.60 -7.88
C SER A 90 2.70 20.45 -8.86
N HIS A 91 3.02 19.21 -8.48
CA HIS A 91 2.89 18.04 -9.36
C HIS A 91 1.45 17.52 -9.36
N LEU A 92 0.86 17.40 -10.55
CA LEU A 92 -0.41 16.71 -10.77
C LEU A 92 -0.12 15.30 -11.26
N GLY A 93 -0.65 14.31 -10.55
CA GLY A 93 -0.54 12.91 -10.96
C GLY A 93 -1.28 12.64 -12.29
N ALA A 94 -1.10 11.45 -12.85
CA ALA A 94 -1.73 11.08 -14.13
C ALA A 94 -3.26 11.31 -14.15
N ASN A 95 -3.88 11.39 -15.31
CA ASN A 95 -5.34 11.38 -15.37
C ASN A 95 -5.88 10.04 -14.83
N PRO A 96 -6.88 10.02 -13.92
CA PRO A 96 -7.49 8.78 -13.42
C PRO A 96 -7.85 7.79 -14.54
N ALA A 97 -8.35 8.29 -15.66
CA ALA A 97 -8.75 7.48 -16.81
C ALA A 97 -7.58 6.72 -17.47
N PHE A 98 -6.33 7.15 -17.26
CA PHE A 98 -5.15 6.54 -17.88
C PHE A 98 -4.33 5.69 -16.93
N VAL A 99 -4.64 5.67 -15.62
CA VAL A 99 -3.80 4.99 -14.61
C VAL A 99 -3.64 3.51 -14.90
N ALA A 100 -4.73 2.80 -15.22
CA ALA A 100 -4.67 1.36 -15.49
C ALA A 100 -3.69 1.04 -16.63
N GLY A 101 -3.85 1.70 -17.78
CA GLY A 101 -2.97 1.47 -18.94
C GLY A 101 -1.52 1.88 -18.67
N LEU A 102 -1.28 2.95 -17.91
CA LEU A 102 0.08 3.36 -17.54
C LEU A 102 0.77 2.35 -16.62
N ILE A 103 0.01 1.70 -15.72
CA ILE A 103 0.53 0.65 -14.85
C ILE A 103 0.82 -0.62 -15.66
N ASP A 104 -0.08 -1.01 -16.57
CA ASP A 104 0.15 -2.14 -17.48
C ASP A 104 1.45 -1.95 -18.28
N GLU A 105 1.62 -0.77 -18.87
CA GLU A 105 2.83 -0.44 -19.64
C GLU A 105 4.10 -0.44 -18.76
N ALA A 106 4.00 0.06 -17.53
CA ALA A 106 5.11 0.05 -16.58
C ALA A 106 5.51 -1.38 -16.17
N LEU A 107 4.54 -2.25 -15.91
CA LEU A 107 4.78 -3.66 -15.59
C LEU A 107 5.40 -4.40 -16.76
N GLU A 108 4.96 -4.12 -17.99
CA GLU A 108 5.55 -4.73 -19.17
C GLU A 108 7.02 -4.34 -19.35
N ARG A 109 7.33 -3.04 -19.21
CA ARG A 109 8.73 -2.56 -19.24
C ARG A 109 9.58 -3.19 -18.14
N PHE A 110 9.02 -3.37 -16.94
CA PHE A 110 9.72 -4.02 -15.83
C PHE A 110 10.10 -5.46 -16.16
N ARG A 111 9.15 -6.24 -16.71
CA ARG A 111 9.41 -7.63 -17.12
C ARG A 111 10.48 -7.72 -18.21
N VAL A 112 10.37 -6.88 -19.24
CA VAL A 112 11.34 -6.86 -20.35
C VAL A 112 12.74 -6.46 -19.87
N GLY A 113 12.84 -5.45 -19.00
CA GLY A 113 14.12 -5.03 -18.41
C GLY A 113 14.75 -6.10 -17.51
N HIS A 114 13.94 -6.90 -16.81
CA HIS A 114 14.42 -7.98 -15.94
C HIS A 114 14.86 -9.24 -16.71
N LEU A 115 14.32 -9.50 -17.90
CA LEU A 115 14.73 -10.62 -18.75
C LEU A 115 16.03 -10.37 -19.54
N MET A 116 16.50 -9.13 -19.58
CA MET A 116 17.71 -8.70 -20.29
C MET A 116 18.93 -8.47 -19.36
N GLY A 117 18.80 -8.77 -18.06
CA GLY A 117 19.81 -8.54 -17.02
C GLY A 117 20.35 -9.81 -16.39
#